data_AF-A0A3Y0XSI8-F1
#
_entry.id   AF-A0A3Y0XSI8-F1
#
_cell.length_a   1.000
_cell.length_b   1.000
_cell.length_c   1.000
_cell.angle_alpha   90.00
_cell.angle_beta   90.00
_cell.angle_gamma   90.00
#
_symmetry.space_group_name_H-M   'P 1'
#
loop_
_entity.id
_entity.type
_entity.pdbx_description
1 polymer ?
#
loop_
_entity_poly.entity_id
_entity_poly.type
_entity_poly.pdbx_seq_one_letter_code
_entity_poly.pdbx_strand_id
1 'polypeptide(L)'
;TDSDSEALAATPKAVHAVMDEVQTKAPLDSPVFTGTPTTPTPPDDAKGLQTANAEFVRKLIAALVGSVPESLDTLQELADALGNDPNFATTITNMIAGKQPLDDTLTALSGKSIEGLIEYVGLRSTIDKAAGALPAGGTAVAANRLASRGALPALTGTTRGSDGGLIMGEVYNNGYPTQYGNILRLTGTGDGEILIGWSGTNGAPAPAYIRSHRDTADAEWSEWAMLYTTLNPPPDSHPVGAAIAWPSDATPAGYALMQGQSFDKSAYPLLAIAYPSGVIPDMRGWTIKGKPISGRAVLSQEMDGNKSHSHTARAQDTDLGTKSTSSFDYGTKSTNTTGNHTHQFGGYINSYWGDSNHTSFQPGGGAWTQAAGDHAHTVYIGGHEHTMYIGPHGHVVIVDADGNAETTVKNIAFNYIVRLA
;
A
#
# COMPACT_ATOMS: atom_id res chain seq x y z
N THR A 1 -104.75 -54.97 122.41
CA THR A 1 -104.84 -56.20 123.22
C THR A 1 -105.38 -57.26 122.29
N ASP A 2 -104.67 -58.38 122.14
CA ASP A 2 -105.06 -59.48 121.25
C ASP A 2 -106.06 -60.38 121.99
N SER A 3 -107.02 -59.74 122.66
CA SER A 3 -107.95 -60.35 123.59
C SER A 3 -109.27 -60.63 122.87
N ASP A 4 -109.64 -61.89 122.80
CA ASP A 4 -110.87 -62.37 122.17
C ASP A 4 -112.07 -62.37 123.15
N SER A 5 -111.91 -61.76 124.32
CA SER A 5 -112.91 -61.72 125.39
C SER A 5 -114.03 -60.71 125.11
N GLU A 6 -115.27 -61.19 124.94
CA GLU A 6 -116.47 -60.34 124.80
C GLU A 6 -116.82 -59.54 126.06
N ALA A 7 -116.34 -59.98 127.24
CA ALA A 7 -116.56 -59.28 128.51
C ALA A 7 -115.77 -57.96 128.62
N LEU A 8 -114.83 -57.73 127.70
CA LEU A 8 -113.97 -56.55 127.63
C LEU A 8 -114.14 -55.88 126.25
N ALA A 9 -115.36 -55.48 125.90
CA ALA A 9 -115.62 -54.80 124.64
C ALA A 9 -114.74 -53.55 124.50
N ALA A 10 -114.03 -53.44 123.37
CA ALA A 10 -113.21 -52.28 123.04
C ALA A 10 -114.07 -51.02 123.10
N THR A 11 -113.59 -50.01 123.81
CA THR A 11 -114.32 -48.73 123.91
C THR A 11 -114.54 -48.15 122.52
N PRO A 12 -115.63 -47.39 122.28
CA PRO A 12 -115.83 -46.69 121.01
C PRO A 12 -114.62 -45.86 120.55
N LYS A 13 -113.83 -45.34 121.50
CA LYS A 13 -112.57 -44.64 121.24
C LYS A 13 -111.48 -45.53 120.62
N ALA A 14 -111.37 -46.79 121.05
CA ALA A 14 -110.41 -47.74 120.50
C ALA A 14 -110.80 -48.18 119.08
N VAL A 15 -112.11 -48.39 118.81
CA VAL A 15 -112.60 -48.71 117.47
C VAL A 15 -112.36 -47.56 116.49
N HIS A 16 -112.58 -46.32 116.93
CA HIS A 16 -112.31 -45.14 116.10
C HIS A 16 -110.81 -45.02 115.76
N ALA A 17 -109.92 -45.21 116.73
CA ALA A 17 -108.47 -45.17 116.49
C ALA A 17 -108.00 -46.25 115.47
N VAL A 18 -108.61 -47.44 115.50
CA VAL A 18 -108.33 -48.48 114.49
C VAL A 18 -108.84 -48.06 113.11
N MET A 19 -110.05 -47.48 113.03
CA MET A 19 -110.60 -47.03 111.75
C MET A 19 -109.81 -45.86 111.14
N ASP A 20 -109.32 -44.93 111.96
CA ASP A 20 -108.43 -43.85 111.52
C ASP A 20 -107.12 -44.41 110.95
N GLU A 21 -106.51 -45.40 111.61
CA GLU A 21 -105.28 -46.06 111.11
C GLU A 21 -105.55 -46.82 109.79
N VAL A 22 -106.66 -47.54 109.68
CA VAL A 22 -107.04 -48.26 108.46
C VAL A 22 -107.25 -47.29 107.29
N GLN A 23 -107.81 -46.10 107.54
CA GLN A 23 -107.96 -45.06 106.51
C GLN A 23 -106.62 -44.47 106.02
N THR A 24 -105.50 -44.70 106.71
CA THR A 24 -104.15 -44.30 106.24
C THR A 24 -103.43 -45.36 105.40
N LYS A 25 -103.96 -46.59 105.30
CA LYS A 25 -103.33 -47.67 104.51
C LYS A 25 -103.78 -47.60 103.05
N ALA A 26 -102.86 -47.91 102.12
CA ALA A 26 -103.19 -48.02 100.70
C ALA A 26 -104.08 -49.26 100.43
N PRO A 27 -104.97 -49.22 99.41
CA PRO A 27 -105.72 -50.40 98.97
C PRO A 27 -104.79 -51.57 98.64
N LEU A 28 -105.16 -52.78 99.06
CA LEU A 28 -104.36 -53.99 98.78
C LEU A 28 -104.32 -54.31 97.28
N ASP A 29 -105.44 -54.08 96.58
CA ASP A 29 -105.53 -54.22 95.14
C ASP A 29 -105.31 -52.87 94.47
N SER A 30 -104.36 -52.82 93.54
CA SER A 30 -104.05 -51.67 92.70
C SER A 30 -103.84 -50.36 93.47
N PRO A 31 -102.92 -50.31 94.46
CA PRO A 31 -102.62 -49.07 95.17
C PRO A 31 -102.11 -48.00 94.20
N VAL A 32 -102.67 -46.79 94.30
CA VAL A 32 -102.12 -45.62 93.61
C VAL A 32 -100.90 -45.14 94.40
N PHE A 33 -99.70 -45.34 93.86
CA PHE A 33 -98.49 -44.82 94.48
C PHE A 33 -98.38 -43.31 94.24
N THR A 34 -98.16 -42.55 95.31
CA THR A 34 -97.84 -41.11 95.26
C THR A 34 -96.48 -40.88 95.93
N GLY A 35 -95.78 -39.80 95.56
CA GLY A 35 -94.43 -39.52 96.07
C GLY A 35 -93.35 -40.40 95.44
N THR A 36 -92.39 -40.88 96.25
CA THR A 36 -91.23 -41.68 95.81
C THR A 36 -91.26 -43.07 96.48
N PRO A 37 -92.15 -43.98 96.05
CA PRO A 37 -92.22 -45.33 96.59
C PRO A 37 -90.88 -46.05 96.38
N THR A 38 -90.39 -46.74 97.41
CA THR A 38 -89.20 -47.57 97.30
C THR A 38 -89.60 -49.02 97.08
N THR A 39 -88.96 -49.68 96.12
CA THR A 39 -89.11 -51.12 95.86
C THR A 39 -87.74 -51.79 95.93
N PRO A 40 -87.65 -53.05 96.39
CA PRO A 40 -86.42 -53.83 96.27
C PRO A 40 -85.95 -53.88 94.81
N THR A 41 -84.65 -53.67 94.57
CA THR A 41 -84.04 -53.80 93.24
C THR A 41 -84.14 -55.26 92.78
N PRO A 42 -84.79 -55.56 91.65
CA PRO A 42 -84.81 -56.91 91.10
C PRO A 42 -83.39 -57.43 90.81
N PRO A 43 -83.16 -58.75 90.87
CA PRO A 43 -81.90 -59.35 90.43
C PRO A 43 -81.68 -59.12 88.93
N ASP A 44 -80.42 -59.13 88.49
CA ASP A 44 -80.00 -58.75 87.12
C ASP A 44 -80.65 -59.60 86.02
N ASP A 45 -81.07 -60.81 86.34
CA ASP A 45 -81.70 -61.78 85.45
C ASP A 45 -83.24 -61.79 85.56
N ALA A 46 -83.84 -60.80 86.21
CA ALA A 46 -85.30 -60.71 86.37
C ALA A 46 -86.00 -60.65 85.00
N LYS A 47 -86.96 -61.58 84.79
CA LYS A 47 -87.78 -61.71 83.57
C LYS A 47 -89.29 -61.73 83.84
N GLY A 48 -89.71 -61.48 85.07
CA GLY A 48 -91.11 -61.58 85.51
C GLY A 48 -91.82 -60.23 85.61
N LEU A 49 -92.94 -60.23 86.36
CA LEU A 49 -93.77 -59.05 86.61
C LEU A 49 -93.25 -58.18 87.78
N GLN A 50 -91.95 -58.23 88.12
CA GLN A 50 -91.37 -57.39 89.17
C GLN A 50 -91.45 -55.90 88.78
N THR A 51 -91.67 -55.02 89.76
CA THR A 51 -91.60 -53.57 89.54
C THR A 51 -90.16 -53.15 89.26
N ALA A 52 -89.87 -52.70 88.04
CA ALA A 52 -88.57 -52.14 87.68
C ALA A 52 -88.32 -50.83 88.45
N ASN A 53 -87.14 -50.69 89.05
CA ASN A 53 -86.70 -49.45 89.68
C ASN A 53 -85.56 -48.79 88.89
N ALA A 54 -85.23 -47.55 89.22
CA ALA A 54 -84.24 -46.77 88.48
C ALA A 54 -82.82 -47.37 88.50
N GLU A 55 -82.47 -48.12 89.56
CA GLU A 55 -81.18 -48.78 89.68
C GLU A 55 -81.06 -49.94 88.68
N PHE A 56 -82.08 -50.79 88.60
CA PHE A 56 -82.15 -51.90 87.65
C PHE A 56 -82.02 -51.44 86.19
N VAL A 57 -82.74 -50.37 85.81
CA VAL A 57 -82.72 -49.84 84.43
C VAL A 57 -81.33 -49.27 84.07
N ARG A 58 -80.69 -48.52 84.96
CA ARG A 58 -79.33 -47.97 84.68
C ARG A 58 -78.30 -49.08 84.49
N LYS A 59 -78.42 -50.18 85.25
CA LYS A 59 -77.51 -51.32 85.14
C LYS A 59 -77.62 -52.05 83.79
N LEU A 60 -78.84 -52.24 83.28
CA LEU A 60 -79.06 -52.83 81.95
C LEU A 60 -78.54 -51.96 80.81
N ILE A 61 -78.67 -50.63 80.91
CA ILE A 61 -78.13 -49.69 79.90
C ILE A 61 -76.59 -49.74 79.87
N ALA A 62 -75.95 -49.80 81.05
CA ALA A 62 -74.49 -49.92 81.13
C ALA A 62 -73.99 -51.23 80.50
N ALA A 63 -74.70 -52.35 80.69
CA ALA A 63 -74.38 -53.62 80.05
C ALA A 63 -74.51 -53.57 78.51
N LEU A 64 -75.49 -52.83 77.98
CA LEU A 64 -75.65 -52.60 76.54
C LEU A 64 -74.47 -51.81 75.96
N VAL A 65 -74.07 -50.72 76.62
CA VAL A 65 -72.96 -49.86 76.17
C VAL A 65 -71.60 -50.55 76.32
N GLY A 66 -71.41 -51.39 77.34
CA GLY A 66 -70.19 -52.20 77.51
C GLY A 66 -70.03 -53.35 76.52
N SER A 67 -71.03 -53.60 75.66
CA SER A 67 -71.04 -54.70 74.68
C SER A 67 -70.76 -54.25 73.23
N VAL A 68 -70.35 -53.00 73.02
CA VAL A 68 -70.06 -52.46 71.68
C VAL A 68 -68.72 -53.04 71.16
N PRO A 69 -68.68 -53.67 69.97
CA PRO A 69 -67.49 -54.37 69.45
C PRO A 69 -66.30 -53.45 69.08
N GLU A 70 -65.08 -54.02 69.08
CA GLU A 70 -63.77 -53.40 68.74
C GLU A 70 -63.75 -52.60 67.42
N SER A 71 -64.68 -52.84 66.50
CA SER A 71 -64.83 -52.04 65.28
C SER A 71 -65.07 -50.55 65.52
N LEU A 72 -65.61 -50.14 66.67
CA LEU A 72 -65.77 -48.72 67.00
C LEU A 72 -64.50 -48.08 67.59
N ASP A 73 -63.57 -48.87 68.14
CA ASP A 73 -62.24 -48.44 68.57
C ASP A 73 -61.39 -48.05 67.34
N THR A 74 -61.53 -48.81 66.25
CA THR A 74 -60.82 -48.51 64.99
C THR A 74 -61.13 -47.14 64.39
N LEU A 75 -62.33 -46.57 64.64
CA LEU A 75 -62.68 -45.23 64.16
C LEU A 75 -61.96 -44.14 64.96
N GLN A 76 -61.77 -44.34 66.27
CA GLN A 76 -60.97 -43.45 67.11
C GLN A 76 -59.49 -43.55 66.74
N GLU A 77 -58.97 -44.76 66.54
CA GLU A 77 -57.61 -44.99 66.06
C GLU A 77 -57.37 -44.33 64.69
N LEU A 78 -58.34 -44.38 63.76
CA LEU A 78 -58.23 -43.72 62.46
C LEU A 78 -58.23 -42.19 62.60
N ALA A 79 -59.08 -41.64 63.47
CA ALA A 79 -59.16 -40.21 63.71
C ALA A 79 -57.85 -39.68 64.34
N ASP A 80 -57.28 -40.41 65.29
CA ASP A 80 -56.01 -40.07 65.93
C ASP A 80 -54.82 -40.25 64.97
N ALA A 81 -54.81 -41.29 64.14
CA ALA A 81 -53.79 -41.50 63.11
C ALA A 81 -53.78 -40.40 62.03
N LEU A 82 -54.94 -39.78 61.77
CA LEU A 82 -55.08 -38.61 60.89
C LEU A 82 -54.92 -37.27 61.63
N GLY A 83 -54.56 -37.30 62.92
CA GLY A 83 -54.27 -36.12 63.73
C GLY A 83 -55.50 -35.28 64.10
N ASN A 84 -56.70 -35.86 64.08
CA ASN A 84 -57.97 -35.15 64.28
C ASN A 84 -58.13 -33.92 63.38
N ASP A 85 -57.57 -33.94 62.15
CA ASP A 85 -57.62 -32.82 61.22
C ASP A 85 -58.97 -32.74 60.47
N PRO A 86 -59.85 -31.75 60.76
CA PRO A 86 -61.14 -31.60 60.08
C PRO A 86 -60.99 -31.23 58.60
N ASN A 87 -59.80 -30.79 58.17
CA ASN A 87 -59.48 -30.41 56.79
C ASN A 87 -58.41 -31.31 56.18
N PHE A 88 -58.28 -32.56 56.65
CA PHE A 88 -57.23 -33.49 56.23
C PHE A 88 -56.96 -33.51 54.72
N ALA A 89 -58.02 -33.56 53.89
CA ALA A 89 -57.88 -33.54 52.44
C ALA A 89 -57.20 -32.25 51.92
N THR A 90 -57.58 -31.09 52.46
CA THR A 90 -56.97 -29.78 52.13
C THR A 90 -55.53 -29.71 52.63
N THR A 91 -55.28 -30.17 53.85
CA THR A 91 -53.94 -30.20 54.46
C THR A 91 -52.98 -31.05 53.62
N ILE A 92 -53.38 -32.27 53.26
CA ILE A 92 -52.60 -33.15 52.39
C ILE A 92 -52.44 -32.54 50.99
N THR A 93 -53.49 -31.96 50.42
CA THR A 93 -53.40 -31.30 49.10
C THR A 93 -52.40 -30.15 49.13
N ASN A 94 -52.39 -29.33 50.18
CA ASN A 94 -51.43 -28.24 50.34
C ASN A 94 -50.01 -28.75 50.56
N MET A 95 -49.83 -29.80 51.36
CA MET A 95 -48.52 -30.44 51.55
C MET A 95 -47.97 -31.02 50.25
N ILE A 96 -48.83 -31.64 49.42
CA ILE A 96 -48.46 -32.18 48.10
C ILE A 96 -48.17 -31.04 47.11
N ALA A 97 -48.98 -29.98 47.09
CA ALA A 97 -48.77 -28.83 46.22
C ALA A 97 -47.46 -28.08 46.50
N GLY A 98 -46.97 -28.15 47.74
CA GLY A 98 -45.65 -27.63 48.13
C GLY A 98 -44.48 -28.56 47.76
N LYS A 99 -44.74 -29.82 47.37
CA LYS A 99 -43.69 -30.71 46.87
C LYS A 99 -43.34 -30.34 45.43
N GLN A 100 -42.05 -30.36 45.18
CA GLN A 100 -41.52 -30.26 43.83
C GLN A 100 -42.02 -31.45 42.97
N PRO A 101 -42.48 -31.24 41.72
CA PRO A 101 -42.80 -32.34 40.81
C PRO A 101 -41.60 -33.27 40.63
N LEU A 102 -41.87 -34.56 40.45
CA LEU A 102 -40.83 -35.53 40.10
C LEU A 102 -40.32 -35.21 38.68
N ASP A 103 -39.18 -34.53 38.64
CA ASP A 103 -38.47 -34.15 37.42
C ASP A 103 -37.00 -34.50 37.59
N ASP A 104 -36.41 -35.18 36.62
CA ASP A 104 -35.04 -35.67 36.72
C ASP A 104 -34.03 -34.52 36.84
N THR A 105 -34.28 -33.40 36.15
CA THR A 105 -33.41 -32.22 36.22
C THR A 105 -33.53 -31.54 37.57
N LEU A 106 -34.75 -31.35 38.06
CA LEU A 106 -34.98 -30.63 39.32
C LEU A 106 -34.59 -31.48 40.55
N THR A 107 -34.70 -32.81 40.45
CA THR A 107 -34.11 -33.77 41.40
C THR A 107 -32.60 -33.69 41.40
N ALA A 108 -31.98 -33.65 40.22
CA ALA A 108 -30.54 -33.53 40.10
C ALA A 108 -30.02 -32.18 40.65
N LEU A 109 -30.78 -31.10 40.49
CA LEU A 109 -30.43 -29.76 40.97
C LEU A 109 -30.60 -29.59 42.49
N SER A 110 -31.67 -30.13 43.09
CA SER A 110 -32.03 -29.89 44.50
C SER A 110 -31.03 -30.45 45.52
N GLY A 111 -30.27 -31.49 45.15
CA GLY A 111 -29.24 -32.09 46.00
C GLY A 111 -27.82 -31.53 45.83
N LYS A 112 -27.61 -30.55 44.93
CA LYS A 112 -26.28 -30.03 44.61
C LYS A 112 -25.90 -28.86 45.51
N SER A 113 -24.62 -28.78 45.87
CA SER A 113 -24.03 -27.55 46.42
C SER A 113 -23.97 -26.46 45.34
N ILE A 114 -23.71 -25.21 45.74
CA ILE A 114 -23.47 -24.10 44.82
C ILE A 114 -22.40 -24.47 43.77
N GLU A 115 -21.32 -25.14 44.21
CA GLU A 115 -20.26 -25.61 43.32
C GLU A 115 -20.72 -26.71 42.36
N GLY A 116 -21.49 -27.69 42.87
CA GLY A 116 -22.06 -28.75 42.04
C GLY A 116 -23.08 -28.23 41.03
N LEU A 117 -23.78 -27.13 41.35
CA LEU A 117 -24.69 -26.44 40.44
C LEU A 117 -23.93 -25.77 39.29
N ILE A 118 -22.87 -25.01 39.62
CA ILE A 118 -21.98 -24.34 38.66
C ILE A 118 -21.37 -25.34 37.67
N GLU A 119 -21.03 -26.54 38.15
CA GLU A 119 -20.55 -27.64 37.33
C GLU A 119 -21.66 -28.24 36.45
N TYR A 120 -22.83 -28.53 37.04
CA TYR A 120 -23.94 -29.17 36.33
C TYR A 120 -24.47 -28.33 35.15
N VAL A 121 -24.54 -27.01 35.30
CA VAL A 121 -24.97 -26.11 34.20
C VAL A 121 -23.82 -25.71 33.27
N GLY A 122 -22.61 -26.25 33.47
CA GLY A 122 -21.45 -25.95 32.63
C GLY A 122 -20.91 -24.52 32.78
N LEU A 123 -21.32 -23.78 33.83
CA LEU A 123 -20.84 -22.44 34.09
C LEU A 123 -19.34 -22.43 34.37
N ARG A 124 -18.80 -23.47 35.03
CA ARG A 124 -17.35 -23.58 35.27
C ARG A 124 -16.55 -23.52 33.97
N SER A 125 -16.88 -24.37 33.00
CA SER A 125 -16.17 -24.38 31.71
C SER A 125 -16.35 -23.06 30.96
N THR A 126 -17.52 -22.43 31.07
CA THR A 126 -17.78 -21.12 30.48
C THR A 126 -16.93 -20.03 31.13
N ILE A 127 -16.82 -20.03 32.46
CA ILE A 127 -15.98 -19.11 33.24
C ILE A 127 -14.50 -19.32 32.93
N ASP A 128 -14.03 -20.57 32.91
CA ASP A 128 -12.62 -20.88 32.64
C ASP A 128 -12.21 -20.50 31.21
N LYS A 129 -13.09 -20.74 30.23
CA LYS A 129 -12.89 -20.26 28.85
C LYS A 129 -12.93 -18.74 28.75
N ALA A 130 -13.77 -18.08 29.55
CA ALA A 130 -13.87 -16.62 29.58
C ALA A 130 -12.69 -15.96 30.33
N ALA A 131 -12.06 -16.63 31.30
CA ALA A 131 -10.95 -16.11 32.10
C ALA A 131 -9.71 -15.77 31.26
N GLY A 132 -9.53 -16.41 30.09
CA GLY A 132 -8.50 -16.05 29.12
C GLY A 132 -8.94 -15.04 28.05
N ALA A 133 -10.25 -14.76 27.96
CA ALA A 133 -10.82 -13.86 26.96
C ALA A 133 -11.07 -12.43 27.50
N LEU A 134 -11.11 -12.24 28.83
CA LEU A 134 -11.47 -10.97 29.48
C LEU A 134 -10.51 -10.62 30.63
N PRO A 135 -9.96 -9.39 30.68
CA PRO A 135 -9.24 -8.93 31.87
C PRO A 135 -10.21 -8.74 33.05
N ALA A 136 -9.70 -8.95 34.27
CA ALA A 136 -10.42 -9.12 35.54
C ALA A 136 -11.36 -7.98 36.00
N GLY A 137 -11.67 -7.00 35.16
CA GLY A 137 -12.58 -5.88 35.47
C GLY A 137 -13.20 -5.15 34.26
N GLY A 138 -13.28 -5.75 33.06
CA GLY A 138 -13.79 -5.08 31.86
C GLY A 138 -15.08 -5.69 31.28
N THR A 139 -16.00 -4.85 30.80
CA THR A 139 -17.15 -5.25 29.98
C THR A 139 -16.69 -5.70 28.59
N ALA A 140 -17.12 -6.91 28.21
CA ALA A 140 -16.74 -7.63 27.01
C ALA A 140 -17.48 -7.17 25.73
N VAL A 141 -17.28 -5.97 25.19
CA VAL A 141 -17.60 -5.66 23.77
C VAL A 141 -16.72 -4.54 23.19
N ALA A 142 -15.41 -4.57 23.43
CA ALA A 142 -14.45 -3.73 22.70
C ALA A 142 -13.16 -4.49 22.46
N ALA A 143 -13.24 -5.62 21.75
CA ALA A 143 -12.06 -6.05 21.00
C ALA A 143 -11.70 -4.93 20.00
N ASN A 144 -10.44 -4.47 20.06
CA ASN A 144 -9.72 -3.76 19.00
C ASN A 144 -9.90 -2.24 18.81
N ARG A 145 -10.03 -1.43 19.86
CA ARG A 145 -9.39 -0.09 19.79
C ARG A 145 -7.95 -0.25 20.28
N LEU A 146 -7.02 -0.55 19.36
CA LEU A 146 -5.59 -0.42 19.66
C LEU A 146 -5.35 1.04 20.06
N ALA A 147 -5.13 1.27 21.35
CA ALA A 147 -4.91 2.61 21.88
C ALA A 147 -3.41 2.96 21.79
N SER A 148 -3.13 4.22 21.44
CA SER A 148 -1.79 4.77 21.53
C SER A 148 -1.26 4.64 22.96
N ARG A 149 -0.01 4.23 23.13
CA ARG A 149 0.72 4.28 24.41
C ARG A 149 1.30 5.67 24.71
N GLY A 150 0.87 6.69 23.96
CA GLY A 150 1.44 8.02 24.01
C GLY A 150 2.85 8.04 23.42
N ALA A 151 3.63 9.04 23.80
CA ALA A 151 4.97 9.25 23.28
C ALA A 151 5.91 8.11 23.70
N LEU A 152 6.47 7.40 22.72
CA LEU A 152 7.47 6.36 22.94
C LEU A 152 8.86 6.91 22.57
N PRO A 153 9.93 6.62 23.33
CA PRO A 153 11.29 6.92 22.91
C PRO A 153 11.74 6.00 21.77
N ALA A 154 12.62 6.50 20.89
CA ALA A 154 13.24 5.67 19.86
C ALA A 154 14.16 4.63 20.52
N LEU A 155 14.00 3.36 20.14
CA LEU A 155 14.92 2.30 20.54
C LEU A 155 16.24 2.45 19.76
N THR A 156 17.36 2.27 20.45
CA THR A 156 18.71 2.36 19.90
C THR A 156 19.56 1.21 20.43
N GLY A 157 20.69 0.94 19.77
CA GLY A 157 21.57 -0.13 20.20
C GLY A 157 20.93 -1.52 19.97
N THR A 158 21.23 -2.43 20.88
CA THR A 158 20.55 -3.72 21.08
C THR A 158 19.26 -3.64 21.92
N THR A 159 18.78 -2.44 22.24
CA THR A 159 17.66 -2.26 23.18
C THR A 159 16.34 -2.69 22.54
N ARG A 160 15.66 -3.66 23.15
CA ARG A 160 14.34 -4.14 22.71
C ARG A 160 13.19 -3.50 23.49
N GLY A 161 12.01 -3.48 22.90
CA GLY A 161 10.80 -3.01 23.59
C GLY A 161 10.42 -3.97 24.72
N SER A 162 10.07 -3.45 25.90
CA SER A 162 9.65 -4.25 27.06
C SER A 162 8.25 -4.84 26.91
N ASP A 163 7.44 -4.27 26.01
CA ASP A 163 6.06 -4.70 25.77
C ASP A 163 6.01 -5.78 24.69
N GLY A 164 5.17 -6.81 24.88
CA GLY A 164 4.96 -7.90 23.93
C GLY A 164 3.85 -7.62 22.90
N GLY A 165 4.06 -8.00 21.64
CA GLY A 165 3.05 -7.98 20.58
C GLY A 165 3.03 -6.70 19.73
N LEU A 166 1.82 -6.27 19.34
CA LEU A 166 1.60 -5.07 18.52
C LEU A 166 1.41 -3.84 19.40
N ILE A 167 2.29 -2.85 19.25
CA ILE A 167 2.30 -1.62 20.05
C ILE A 167 2.13 -0.43 19.12
N MET A 168 1.21 0.46 19.47
CA MET A 168 1.01 1.74 18.80
C MET A 168 1.47 2.86 19.73
N GLY A 169 2.21 3.82 19.19
CA GLY A 169 2.64 4.98 19.96
C GLY A 169 2.77 6.22 19.10
N GLU A 170 3.14 7.31 19.76
CA GLU A 170 3.39 8.60 19.15
C GLU A 170 4.88 8.89 19.11
N VAL A 171 5.29 9.51 18.00
CA VAL A 171 6.60 10.11 17.84
C VAL A 171 6.46 11.59 18.10
N TYR A 172 7.17 12.08 19.12
CA TYR A 172 7.09 13.47 19.55
C TYR A 172 8.45 13.95 20.04
N ASN A 173 9.32 14.35 19.11
CA ASN A 173 10.67 14.87 19.36
C ASN A 173 11.57 13.92 20.18
N ASN A 174 11.54 12.62 19.87
CA ASN A 174 12.13 11.57 20.70
C ASN A 174 13.19 10.71 19.97
N GLY A 175 13.97 11.31 19.07
CA GLY A 175 15.11 10.63 18.41
C GLY A 175 14.75 9.74 17.21
N TYR A 176 13.53 9.86 16.67
CA TYR A 176 13.13 9.22 15.42
C TYR A 176 13.57 10.05 14.20
N PRO A 177 13.58 9.46 12.98
CA PRO A 177 13.86 10.19 11.73
C PRO A 177 12.97 11.42 11.50
N THR A 178 11.77 11.46 12.08
CA THR A 178 10.85 12.60 12.02
C THR A 178 10.62 13.19 13.40
N GLN A 179 10.40 14.50 13.46
CA GLN A 179 10.07 15.19 14.70
C GLN A 179 8.71 14.76 15.25
N TYR A 180 7.73 14.51 14.37
CA TYR A 180 6.37 14.11 14.75
C TYR A 180 5.87 12.95 13.88
N GLY A 181 5.03 12.09 14.46
CA GLY A 181 4.46 10.96 13.75
C GLY A 181 3.79 9.92 14.65
N ASN A 182 3.53 8.75 14.07
CA ASN A 182 3.02 7.58 14.76
C ASN A 182 3.94 6.40 14.49
N ILE A 183 4.10 5.54 15.48
CA ILE A 183 4.91 4.33 15.39
C ILE A 183 4.05 3.08 15.60
N LEU A 184 4.27 2.09 14.74
CA LEU A 184 3.81 0.72 14.95
C LEU A 184 5.04 -0.14 15.25
N ARG A 185 5.09 -0.71 16.46
CA ARG A 185 6.14 -1.64 16.88
C ARG A 185 5.56 -3.04 16.99
N LEU A 186 6.27 -3.99 16.41
CA LEU A 186 6.02 -5.42 16.52
C LEU A 186 7.14 -6.02 17.37
N THR A 187 6.79 -6.70 18.46
CA THR A 187 7.76 -7.44 19.27
C THR A 187 7.46 -8.93 19.27
N GLY A 188 8.51 -9.74 19.20
CA GLY A 188 8.42 -11.19 19.07
C GLY A 188 9.76 -11.89 19.31
N THR A 189 10.07 -12.93 18.54
CA THR A 189 11.43 -13.51 18.57
C THR A 189 12.45 -12.49 18.03
N GLY A 190 12.10 -11.79 16.95
CA GLY A 190 12.70 -10.52 16.52
C GLY A 190 11.68 -9.39 16.56
N ASP A 191 12.14 -8.14 16.42
CA ASP A 191 11.31 -6.94 16.47
C ASP A 191 11.29 -6.18 15.14
N GLY A 192 10.28 -5.34 14.94
CA GLY A 192 10.14 -4.50 13.76
C GLY A 192 9.40 -3.22 14.08
N GLU A 193 9.72 -2.16 13.33
CA GLU A 193 9.12 -0.85 13.51
C GLU A 193 8.75 -0.21 12.18
N ILE A 194 7.55 0.35 12.11
CA ILE A 194 7.07 1.22 11.02
C ILE A 194 6.74 2.59 11.60
N LEU A 195 7.40 3.62 11.09
CA LEU A 195 7.17 5.02 11.42
C LEU A 195 6.40 5.69 10.29
N ILE A 196 5.31 6.37 10.63
CA ILE A 196 4.59 7.26 9.73
C ILE A 196 4.72 8.68 10.29
N GLY A 197 5.53 9.50 9.64
CA GLY A 197 5.72 10.90 10.01
C GLY A 197 4.51 11.75 9.66
N TRP A 198 4.37 12.91 10.29
CA TRP A 198 3.39 13.91 9.86
C TRP A 198 4.02 14.87 8.86
N SER A 199 3.35 15.11 7.73
CA SER A 199 3.86 15.96 6.65
C SER A 199 3.89 17.45 7.00
N GLY A 200 3.21 17.87 8.07
CA GLY A 200 3.10 19.26 8.51
C GLY A 200 2.30 20.17 7.57
N THR A 201 1.87 19.66 6.40
CA THR A 201 1.13 20.40 5.37
C THR A 201 -0.10 19.60 4.96
N ASN A 202 -1.27 20.23 4.96
CA ASN A 202 -2.53 19.59 4.61
C ASN A 202 -2.48 18.97 3.20
N GLY A 203 -2.72 17.66 3.11
CA GLY A 203 -2.74 16.92 1.84
C GLY A 203 -1.37 16.54 1.28
N ALA A 204 -0.26 16.94 1.92
CA ALA A 204 1.08 16.52 1.49
C ALA A 204 1.39 15.07 1.93
N PRO A 205 2.14 14.30 1.13
CA PRO A 205 2.53 12.94 1.47
C PRO A 205 3.37 12.91 2.76
N ALA A 206 3.07 11.95 3.62
CA ALA A 206 3.82 11.69 4.84
C ALA A 206 5.11 10.89 4.54
N PRO A 207 6.26 11.24 5.15
CA PRO A 207 7.42 10.37 5.10
C PRO A 207 7.16 9.13 5.96
N ALA A 208 7.48 7.94 5.44
CA ALA A 208 7.34 6.68 6.17
C ALA A 208 8.66 5.94 6.20
N TYR A 209 8.96 5.28 7.31
CA TYR A 209 10.21 4.55 7.51
C TYR A 209 9.95 3.17 8.09
N ILE A 210 10.84 2.24 7.80
CA ILE A 210 10.83 0.89 8.35
C ILE A 210 12.21 0.51 8.87
N ARG A 211 12.25 -0.29 9.92
CA ARG A 211 13.47 -0.95 10.41
C ARG A 211 13.14 -2.27 11.10
N SER A 212 14.17 -3.07 11.31
CA SER A 212 14.05 -4.38 11.95
C SER A 212 15.15 -4.62 12.98
N HIS A 213 14.90 -5.55 13.90
CA HIS A 213 15.85 -6.06 14.88
C HIS A 213 15.78 -7.58 14.88
N ARG A 214 16.91 -8.24 14.66
CA ARG A 214 17.00 -9.71 14.54
C ARG A 214 16.79 -10.39 15.90
N ASP A 215 16.50 -11.68 15.88
CA ASP A 215 16.22 -12.53 17.04
C ASP A 215 17.47 -13.00 17.82
N THR A 216 18.56 -12.22 17.84
CA THR A 216 19.76 -12.53 18.61
C THR A 216 20.08 -11.42 19.61
N ALA A 217 20.70 -11.77 20.73
CA ALA A 217 20.92 -10.84 21.86
C ALA A 217 21.92 -9.71 21.55
N ASP A 218 22.78 -9.92 20.55
CA ASP A 218 23.79 -9.01 20.03
C ASP A 218 23.33 -8.24 18.78
N ALA A 219 22.10 -8.48 18.31
CA ALA A 219 21.58 -7.77 17.15
C ALA A 219 21.35 -6.30 17.48
N GLU A 220 21.84 -5.43 16.60
CA GLU A 220 21.55 -4.01 16.62
C GLU A 220 20.28 -3.73 15.80
N TRP A 221 19.56 -2.66 16.13
CA TRP A 221 18.53 -2.14 15.24
C TRP A 221 19.15 -1.77 13.88
N SER A 222 18.50 -2.18 12.79
CA SER A 222 18.88 -1.66 11.48
C SER A 222 18.68 -0.14 11.43
N GLU A 223 19.48 0.53 10.61
CA GLU A 223 19.22 1.91 10.22
C GLU A 223 17.79 2.05 9.67
N TRP A 224 17.23 3.25 9.79
CA TRP A 224 15.91 3.55 9.26
C TRP A 224 15.95 3.62 7.73
N ALA A 225 15.16 2.77 7.08
CA ALA A 225 14.96 2.81 5.63
C ALA A 225 13.69 3.60 5.30
N MET A 226 13.80 4.65 4.49
CA MET A 226 12.63 5.42 4.03
C MET A 226 11.89 4.66 2.93
N LEU A 227 10.56 4.62 3.03
CA LEU A 227 9.68 4.11 2.00
C LEU A 227 9.42 5.21 0.97
N TYR A 228 9.86 4.96 -0.27
CA TYR A 228 9.64 5.88 -1.38
C TYR A 228 8.36 5.57 -2.14
N THR A 229 7.71 6.61 -2.64
CA THR A 229 6.50 6.50 -3.48
C THR A 229 6.64 7.40 -4.70
N THR A 230 5.73 7.32 -5.66
CA THR A 230 5.70 8.26 -6.80
C THR A 230 5.51 9.72 -6.37
N LEU A 231 4.86 9.97 -5.22
CA LEU A 231 4.65 11.31 -4.65
C LEU A 231 5.76 11.73 -3.66
N ASN A 232 6.59 10.79 -3.22
CA ASN A 232 7.79 11.04 -2.40
C ASN A 232 8.95 10.16 -2.95
N PRO A 233 9.47 10.47 -4.14
CA PRO A 233 10.50 9.66 -4.76
C PRO A 233 11.86 9.88 -4.08
N PRO A 234 12.85 8.99 -4.32
CA PRO A 234 14.21 9.23 -3.86
C PRO A 234 14.73 10.59 -4.35
N PRO A 235 15.46 11.35 -3.50
CA PRO A 235 16.04 12.64 -3.87
C PRO A 235 16.86 12.60 -5.17
N ASP A 236 17.46 11.45 -5.49
CA ASP A 236 18.34 11.23 -6.64
C ASP A 236 17.65 10.57 -7.85
N SER A 237 16.32 10.48 -7.85
CA SER A 237 15.61 9.80 -8.94
C SER A 237 15.60 10.63 -10.23
N HIS A 238 16.26 10.13 -11.27
CA HIS A 238 16.08 10.66 -12.63
C HIS A 238 14.62 10.42 -13.05
N PRO A 239 13.90 11.43 -13.58
CA PRO A 239 12.50 11.28 -13.95
C PRO A 239 12.34 10.21 -15.05
N VAL A 240 11.22 9.47 -15.00
CA VAL A 240 10.86 8.50 -16.06
C VAL A 240 10.82 9.22 -17.41
N GLY A 241 11.39 8.61 -18.44
CA GLY A 241 11.49 9.22 -19.77
C GLY A 241 12.72 10.09 -20.00
N ALA A 242 13.55 10.37 -18.99
CA ALA A 242 14.84 11.01 -19.25
C ALA A 242 15.80 10.04 -19.95
N ALA A 243 16.49 10.54 -20.99
CA ALA A 243 17.58 9.81 -21.63
C ALA A 243 18.81 9.80 -20.71
N ILE A 244 19.33 8.62 -20.41
CA ILE A 244 20.46 8.40 -19.51
C ILE A 244 21.61 7.80 -20.32
N ALA A 245 22.79 8.41 -20.23
CA ALA A 245 24.00 7.88 -20.84
C ALA A 245 24.54 6.72 -20.00
N TRP A 246 24.52 5.51 -20.56
CA TRP A 246 24.90 4.27 -19.89
C TRP A 246 26.20 3.69 -20.49
N PRO A 247 27.23 3.43 -19.68
CA PRO A 247 28.57 3.07 -20.17
C PRO A 247 28.74 1.58 -20.55
N SER A 248 27.69 0.76 -20.49
CA SER A 248 27.77 -0.69 -20.69
C SER A 248 26.73 -1.15 -21.71
N ASP A 249 26.99 -2.27 -22.38
CA ASP A 249 26.02 -2.94 -23.26
C ASP A 249 24.97 -3.74 -22.47
N ALA A 250 25.26 -4.08 -21.21
CA ALA A 250 24.30 -4.74 -20.33
C ALA A 250 23.30 -3.71 -19.77
N THR A 251 22.06 -3.75 -20.26
CA THR A 251 20.99 -2.85 -19.81
C THR A 251 20.49 -3.26 -18.41
N PRO A 252 20.44 -2.35 -17.42
CA PRO A 252 19.91 -2.66 -16.09
C PRO A 252 18.42 -3.01 -16.12
N ALA A 253 17.98 -3.84 -15.17
CA ALA A 253 16.56 -4.14 -14.99
C ALA A 253 15.74 -2.87 -14.71
N GLY A 254 14.56 -2.75 -15.32
CA GLY A 254 13.70 -1.56 -15.21
C GLY A 254 14.03 -0.45 -16.22
N TYR A 255 15.02 -0.65 -17.09
CA TYR A 255 15.41 0.27 -18.17
C TYR A 255 15.29 -0.40 -19.54
N ALA A 256 15.20 0.41 -20.59
CA ALA A 256 15.28 -0.03 -21.97
C ALA A 256 16.26 0.83 -22.78
N LEU A 257 16.93 0.25 -23.77
CA LEU A 257 17.69 1.01 -24.78
C LEU A 257 16.75 1.88 -25.61
N MET A 258 17.19 3.08 -26.00
CA MET A 258 16.40 4.01 -26.79
C MET A 258 16.62 3.80 -28.30
N GLN A 259 15.78 2.96 -28.93
CA GLN A 259 16.00 2.44 -30.30
C GLN A 259 14.80 2.65 -31.25
N GLY A 260 13.87 3.56 -30.93
CA GLY A 260 12.71 3.80 -31.78
C GLY A 260 11.53 2.87 -31.52
N GLN A 261 11.56 2.05 -30.48
CA GLN A 261 10.54 1.03 -30.20
C GLN A 261 9.26 1.63 -29.58
N SER A 262 8.13 0.99 -29.86
CA SER A 262 6.85 1.30 -29.20
C SER A 262 6.77 0.70 -27.79
N PHE A 263 5.88 1.25 -26.95
CA PHE A 263 5.56 0.72 -25.63
C PHE A 263 4.06 0.83 -25.31
N ASP A 264 3.60 0.00 -24.38
CA ASP A 264 2.23 0.05 -23.87
C ASP A 264 2.07 1.20 -22.87
N LYS A 265 1.26 2.20 -23.25
CA LYS A 265 0.99 3.39 -22.43
C LYS A 265 0.21 3.08 -21.15
N SER A 266 -0.61 2.03 -21.16
CA SER A 266 -1.35 1.59 -19.97
C SER A 266 -0.44 0.91 -18.96
N ALA A 267 0.56 0.16 -19.44
CA ALA A 267 1.57 -0.46 -18.58
C ALA A 267 2.59 0.56 -18.03
N TYR A 268 2.94 1.59 -18.82
CA TYR A 268 3.94 2.60 -18.47
C TYR A 268 3.38 4.03 -18.52
N PRO A 269 2.49 4.40 -17.58
CA PRO A 269 1.79 5.70 -17.62
C PRO A 269 2.75 6.88 -17.44
N LEU A 270 3.80 6.76 -16.62
CA LEU A 270 4.80 7.82 -16.44
C LEU A 270 5.65 8.02 -17.70
N LEU A 271 6.00 6.94 -18.41
CA LEU A 271 6.70 7.03 -19.69
C LEU A 271 5.81 7.63 -20.78
N ALA A 272 4.50 7.37 -20.74
CA ALA A 272 3.52 7.97 -21.64
C ALA A 272 3.36 9.49 -21.45
N ILE A 273 3.65 10.02 -20.25
CA ILE A 273 3.72 11.48 -20.03
C ILE A 273 4.91 12.07 -20.78
N ALA A 274 6.08 11.40 -20.74
CA ALA A 274 7.27 11.87 -21.44
C ALA A 274 7.18 11.68 -22.96
N TYR A 275 6.62 10.56 -23.42
CA TYR A 275 6.46 10.21 -24.82
C TYR A 275 4.99 9.90 -25.16
N PRO A 276 4.14 10.91 -25.37
CA PRO A 276 2.71 10.71 -25.64
C PRO A 276 2.39 9.89 -26.90
N SER A 277 3.34 9.82 -27.84
CA SER A 277 3.28 8.97 -29.03
C SER A 277 3.22 7.48 -28.71
N GLY A 278 3.66 7.06 -27.52
CA GLY A 278 3.87 5.64 -27.21
C GLY A 278 5.11 5.06 -27.88
N VAL A 279 6.05 5.90 -28.33
CA VAL A 279 7.29 5.50 -29.01
C VAL A 279 8.49 6.16 -28.33
N ILE A 280 9.46 5.36 -27.93
CA ILE A 280 10.75 5.84 -27.40
C ILE A 280 11.60 6.30 -28.59
N PRO A 281 12.23 7.49 -28.56
CA PRO A 281 13.11 7.95 -29.64
C PRO A 281 14.27 6.97 -29.94
N ASP A 282 14.68 6.87 -31.20
CA ASP A 282 15.95 6.22 -31.53
C ASP A 282 17.09 7.21 -31.31
N MET A 283 17.96 6.92 -30.35
CA MET A 283 19.06 7.79 -29.94
C MET A 283 20.42 7.32 -30.46
N ARG A 284 20.48 6.22 -31.22
CA ARG A 284 21.74 5.72 -31.77
C ARG A 284 22.32 6.71 -32.77
N GLY A 285 23.58 7.09 -32.59
CA GLY A 285 24.26 8.10 -33.42
C GLY A 285 23.82 9.55 -33.15
N TRP A 286 22.84 9.78 -32.29
CA TRP A 286 22.33 11.13 -32.01
C TRP A 286 23.00 11.74 -30.78
N THR A 287 23.24 13.05 -30.83
CA THR A 287 23.69 13.85 -29.68
C THR A 287 22.54 14.71 -29.17
N ILE A 288 22.34 14.76 -27.85
CA ILE A 288 21.33 15.62 -27.23
C ILE A 288 21.77 17.08 -27.32
N LYS A 289 20.93 17.91 -27.95
CA LYS A 289 21.05 19.37 -28.00
C LYS A 289 19.88 19.99 -27.26
N GLY A 290 20.15 20.96 -26.38
CA GLY A 290 19.10 21.72 -25.70
C GLY A 290 18.16 22.35 -26.71
N LYS A 291 16.84 22.22 -26.49
CA LYS A 291 15.84 22.83 -27.38
C LYS A 291 16.05 24.36 -27.38
N PRO A 292 16.28 24.98 -28.54
CA PRO A 292 16.42 26.43 -28.62
C PRO A 292 15.09 27.10 -28.25
N ILE A 293 15.15 28.38 -27.88
CA ILE A 293 13.98 29.18 -27.53
C ILE A 293 12.92 29.22 -28.64
N SER A 294 13.33 29.12 -29.90
CA SER A 294 12.46 29.13 -31.08
C SER A 294 13.04 28.29 -32.22
N GLY A 295 12.23 28.02 -33.25
CA GLY A 295 12.67 27.39 -34.50
C GLY A 295 12.76 25.86 -34.49
N ARG A 296 12.55 25.19 -33.35
CA ARG A 296 12.53 23.71 -33.25
C ARG A 296 11.50 23.18 -32.26
N ALA A 297 10.89 22.04 -32.59
CA ALA A 297 10.06 21.26 -31.67
C ALA A 297 10.92 20.36 -30.76
N VAL A 298 10.39 19.97 -29.59
CA VAL A 298 11.04 18.96 -28.74
C VAL A 298 11.07 17.62 -29.49
N LEU A 299 12.15 16.85 -29.35
CA LEU A 299 12.41 15.61 -30.10
C LEU A 299 12.54 15.75 -31.63
N SER A 300 12.59 16.96 -32.19
CA SER A 300 12.96 17.13 -33.59
C SER A 300 14.40 16.67 -33.84
N GLN A 301 14.72 16.25 -35.06
CA GLN A 301 16.08 15.89 -35.49
C GLN A 301 16.71 17.05 -36.27
N GLU A 302 18.04 17.13 -36.21
CA GLU A 302 18.85 18.12 -36.95
C GLU A 302 20.10 17.39 -37.44
N MET A 303 20.29 17.33 -38.77
CA MET A 303 21.47 16.70 -39.37
C MET A 303 22.74 17.50 -39.05
N ASP A 304 23.88 16.82 -39.10
CA ASP A 304 25.18 17.45 -38.99
C ASP A 304 25.47 18.38 -40.18
N GLY A 305 26.36 19.34 -39.98
CA GLY A 305 26.69 20.30 -41.05
C GLY A 305 27.81 21.25 -40.66
N ASN A 306 28.67 21.53 -41.64
CA ASN A 306 29.72 22.52 -41.50
C ASN A 306 29.16 23.94 -41.56
N LYS A 307 29.73 24.82 -40.73
CA LYS A 307 29.43 26.25 -40.79
C LYS A 307 29.93 26.81 -42.13
N SER A 308 29.13 27.70 -42.73
CA SER A 308 29.53 28.43 -43.94
C SER A 308 30.87 29.14 -43.75
N HIS A 309 31.80 28.92 -44.68
CA HIS A 309 33.14 29.50 -44.69
C HIS A 309 33.72 29.53 -46.11
N SER A 310 34.84 30.24 -46.29
CA SER A 310 35.61 30.30 -47.52
C SER A 310 37.11 30.22 -47.22
N HIS A 311 37.92 30.01 -48.25
CA HIS A 311 39.38 29.98 -48.17
C HIS A 311 39.98 31.04 -49.07
N THR A 312 41.14 31.59 -48.67
CA THR A 312 41.98 32.35 -49.58
C THR A 312 42.77 31.37 -50.44
N ALA A 313 42.91 31.68 -51.74
CA ALA A 313 43.69 30.89 -52.68
C ALA A 313 44.64 31.78 -53.47
N ARG A 314 45.78 31.23 -53.90
CA ARG A 314 46.79 31.94 -54.70
C ARG A 314 47.29 31.04 -55.81
N ALA A 315 47.31 31.57 -57.03
CA ALA A 315 48.08 31.00 -58.15
C ALA A 315 49.54 31.47 -58.06
N GLN A 316 50.47 30.56 -58.34
CA GLN A 316 51.90 30.90 -58.39
C GLN A 316 52.27 31.48 -59.76
N ASP A 317 53.27 32.36 -59.77
CA ASP A 317 53.78 32.92 -61.02
C ASP A 317 54.42 31.81 -61.86
N THR A 318 54.15 31.84 -63.17
CA THR A 318 54.69 30.85 -64.11
C THR A 318 55.48 31.57 -65.21
N ASP A 319 56.77 31.28 -65.29
CA ASP A 319 57.62 31.74 -66.39
C ASP A 319 57.37 30.88 -67.64
N LEU A 320 56.96 31.52 -68.73
CA LEU A 320 56.73 30.86 -70.03
C LEU A 320 58.03 30.62 -70.81
N GLY A 321 59.16 31.16 -70.33
CA GLY A 321 60.49 31.05 -70.91
C GLY A 321 60.65 31.80 -72.24
N THR A 322 61.87 31.79 -72.78
CA THR A 322 62.18 32.43 -74.08
C THR A 322 61.63 31.61 -75.25
N LYS A 323 61.23 32.27 -76.34
CA LYS A 323 60.79 31.66 -77.59
C LYS A 323 61.52 32.32 -78.76
N SER A 324 61.95 31.53 -79.73
CA SER A 324 62.57 32.03 -80.96
C SER A 324 61.52 32.25 -82.04
N THR A 325 61.64 33.34 -82.80
CA THR A 325 60.79 33.58 -83.98
C THR A 325 61.20 32.68 -85.13
N SER A 326 60.36 32.59 -86.16
CA SER A 326 60.77 32.04 -87.46
C SER A 326 61.90 32.88 -88.07
N SER A 327 62.73 32.26 -88.90
CA SER A 327 63.78 32.95 -89.67
C SER A 327 63.16 33.72 -90.84
N PHE A 328 63.69 34.91 -91.14
CA PHE A 328 63.34 35.70 -92.31
C PHE A 328 64.63 36.16 -93.02
N ASP A 329 64.74 35.89 -94.32
CA ASP A 329 65.88 36.24 -95.14
C ASP A 329 65.53 37.41 -96.08
N TYR A 330 66.32 38.49 -96.01
CA TYR A 330 66.17 39.64 -96.90
C TYR A 330 66.67 39.36 -98.32
N GLY A 331 67.50 38.33 -98.52
CA GLY A 331 68.21 38.05 -99.76
C GLY A 331 69.18 39.17 -100.18
N THR A 332 69.54 39.21 -101.45
CA THR A 332 70.45 40.23 -102.00
C THR A 332 69.69 41.51 -102.39
N LYS A 333 70.21 42.67 -102.00
CA LYS A 333 69.71 43.99 -102.42
C LYS A 333 70.78 44.73 -103.23
N SER A 334 70.36 45.40 -104.30
CA SER A 334 71.25 46.18 -105.18
C SER A 334 71.22 47.67 -104.84
N THR A 335 72.34 48.37 -105.02
CA THR A 335 72.43 49.83 -104.87
C THR A 335 71.86 50.54 -106.10
N ASN A 336 71.63 51.86 -106.00
CA ASN A 336 71.38 52.68 -107.19
C ASN A 336 72.67 52.85 -108.02
N THR A 337 72.53 53.15 -109.31
CA THR A 337 73.67 53.42 -110.20
C THR A 337 74.11 54.87 -110.06
N THR A 338 75.35 55.11 -109.62
CA THR A 338 75.95 56.45 -109.47
C THR A 338 77.48 56.38 -109.59
N GLY A 339 78.19 57.50 -109.44
CA GLY A 339 79.66 57.57 -109.45
C GLY A 339 80.29 57.82 -110.83
N ASN A 340 79.47 58.06 -111.86
CA ASN A 340 79.97 58.49 -113.17
C ASN A 340 80.61 59.87 -113.05
N HIS A 341 81.88 59.98 -113.45
CA HIS A 341 82.62 61.23 -113.45
C HIS A 341 83.64 61.22 -114.59
N THR A 342 84.08 62.40 -115.01
CA THR A 342 85.10 62.58 -116.06
C THR A 342 86.40 63.07 -115.44
N HIS A 343 87.52 62.65 -116.01
CA HIS A 343 88.84 63.19 -115.70
C HIS A 343 89.31 64.07 -116.85
N GLN A 344 89.98 65.18 -116.55
CA GLN A 344 90.63 66.02 -117.54
C GLN A 344 92.13 65.75 -117.52
N PHE A 345 92.73 65.47 -118.68
CA PHE A 345 94.16 65.30 -118.82
C PHE A 345 94.74 66.37 -119.74
N GLY A 346 95.92 66.88 -119.41
CA GLY A 346 96.71 67.78 -120.25
C GLY A 346 98.18 67.48 -120.03
N GLY A 347 98.86 67.02 -121.08
CA GLY A 347 100.29 66.71 -121.07
C GLY A 347 101.04 67.60 -122.05
N TYR A 348 102.19 68.14 -121.64
CA TYR A 348 103.11 68.85 -122.51
C TYR A 348 104.15 67.86 -123.05
N ILE A 349 104.27 67.75 -124.38
CA ILE A 349 105.33 66.98 -125.05
C ILE A 349 106.31 67.98 -125.65
N ASN A 350 107.59 67.83 -125.31
CA ASN A 350 108.66 68.62 -125.93
C ASN A 350 109.28 67.81 -127.08
N SER A 351 109.30 68.35 -128.30
CA SER A 351 109.93 67.70 -129.46
C SER A 351 111.45 67.91 -129.44
N TYR A 352 112.20 66.84 -129.73
CA TYR A 352 113.65 66.82 -129.83
C TYR A 352 114.00 67.06 -131.30
N TRP A 353 114.60 68.22 -131.65
CA TRP A 353 115.11 68.67 -132.99
C TRP A 353 114.41 69.86 -133.70
N GLY A 354 114.30 71.02 -133.04
CA GLY A 354 114.82 72.28 -133.61
C GLY A 354 114.01 73.10 -134.65
N ASP A 355 112.69 72.94 -134.76
CA ASP A 355 111.78 73.85 -135.46
C ASP A 355 110.80 74.45 -134.43
N SER A 356 110.86 75.78 -134.28
CA SER A 356 110.01 76.55 -133.39
C SER A 356 108.80 77.11 -134.14
N ASN A 357 107.61 76.51 -133.95
CA ASN A 357 106.32 77.20 -133.70
C ASN A 357 105.06 76.32 -133.83
N HIS A 358 105.02 75.12 -133.25
CA HIS A 358 103.74 74.41 -133.07
C HIS A 358 103.62 73.77 -131.67
N THR A 359 102.80 74.37 -130.80
CA THR A 359 102.19 73.68 -129.65
C THR A 359 101.03 72.85 -130.17
N SER A 360 101.29 71.62 -130.62
CA SER A 360 100.18 70.71 -130.89
C SER A 360 99.66 70.15 -129.57
N PHE A 361 98.48 70.61 -129.14
CA PHE A 361 97.66 69.87 -128.19
C PHE A 361 97.38 68.51 -128.82
N GLN A 362 97.78 67.41 -128.20
CA GLN A 362 97.34 66.08 -128.64
C GLN A 362 95.92 65.87 -128.10
N PRO A 363 94.84 65.99 -128.91
CA PRO A 363 93.59 65.34 -128.55
C PRO A 363 93.91 63.84 -128.51
N GLY A 364 93.88 63.23 -127.33
CA GLY A 364 94.23 61.82 -127.14
C GLY A 364 93.54 60.97 -128.21
N GLY A 365 94.33 60.40 -129.13
CA GLY A 365 93.85 59.68 -130.31
C GLY A 365 93.21 58.35 -129.94
N GLY A 366 92.00 58.40 -129.37
CA GLY A 366 91.26 57.22 -128.91
C GLY A 366 91.95 56.41 -127.82
N ALA A 367 92.94 56.99 -127.12
CA ALA A 367 93.65 56.32 -126.03
C ALA A 367 92.72 56.19 -124.81
N TRP A 368 92.29 54.96 -124.53
CA TRP A 368 91.51 54.65 -123.33
C TRP A 368 92.44 54.57 -122.12
N THR A 369 92.04 55.16 -120.99
CA THR A 369 92.72 54.93 -119.71
C THR A 369 92.66 53.44 -119.35
N GLN A 370 93.62 52.96 -118.55
CA GLN A 370 93.54 51.60 -117.99
C GLN A 370 92.30 51.46 -117.10
N ALA A 371 91.76 50.24 -116.97
CA ALA A 371 90.62 49.98 -116.10
C ALA A 371 91.01 50.28 -114.63
N ALA A 372 90.30 51.23 -114.02
CA ALA A 372 90.48 51.66 -112.64
C ALA A 372 89.13 52.08 -112.06
N GLY A 373 89.03 52.19 -110.73
CA GLY A 373 87.80 52.59 -110.04
C GLY A 373 86.93 51.44 -109.53
N ASP A 374 87.41 50.19 -109.60
CA ASP A 374 86.80 49.08 -108.87
C ASP A 374 86.92 49.35 -107.37
N HIS A 375 85.78 49.51 -106.71
CA HIS A 375 85.70 49.82 -105.30
C HIS A 375 84.39 49.27 -104.71
N ALA A 376 84.41 48.99 -103.42
CA ALA A 376 83.24 48.57 -102.67
C ALA A 376 82.94 49.56 -101.56
N HIS A 377 81.67 49.68 -101.21
CA HIS A 377 81.21 50.46 -100.06
C HIS A 377 80.80 49.51 -98.93
N THR A 378 81.10 49.89 -97.70
CA THR A 378 80.55 49.22 -96.52
C THR A 378 79.23 49.90 -96.17
N VAL A 379 78.12 49.14 -96.16
CA VAL A 379 76.81 49.64 -95.74
C VAL A 379 76.40 48.95 -94.45
N TYR A 380 76.32 49.70 -93.36
CA TYR A 380 75.83 49.20 -92.07
C TYR A 380 74.30 49.31 -92.01
N ILE A 381 73.60 48.18 -91.91
CA ILE A 381 72.12 48.14 -91.86
C ILE A 381 71.60 48.41 -90.43
N GLY A 382 72.32 47.95 -89.40
CA GLY A 382 71.94 48.11 -88.00
C GLY A 382 71.03 47.01 -87.44
N GLY A 383 70.87 47.02 -86.11
CA GLY A 383 69.93 46.15 -85.41
C GLY A 383 68.51 46.71 -85.45
N HIS A 384 67.51 45.82 -85.41
CA HIS A 384 66.12 46.20 -85.24
C HIS A 384 65.41 45.18 -84.33
N GLU A 385 64.33 45.62 -83.70
CA GLU A 385 63.49 44.79 -82.83
C GLU A 385 62.03 44.91 -83.25
N HIS A 386 61.24 43.87 -82.93
CA HIS A 386 59.79 43.86 -83.13
C HIS A 386 59.10 43.68 -81.78
N THR A 387 57.86 44.18 -81.67
CA THR A 387 56.99 43.92 -80.51
C THR A 387 55.87 42.97 -80.90
N MET A 388 55.49 42.07 -79.99
CA MET A 388 54.39 41.11 -80.20
C MET A 388 53.43 41.16 -79.02
N TYR A 389 52.13 41.32 -79.32
CA TYR A 389 51.07 41.25 -78.32
C TYR A 389 50.61 39.80 -78.12
N ILE A 390 50.67 39.31 -76.87
CA ILE A 390 50.30 37.92 -76.53
C ILE A 390 48.81 37.77 -76.18
N GLY A 391 48.19 38.79 -75.57
CA GLY A 391 46.78 38.79 -75.18
C GLY A 391 46.47 38.19 -73.80
N PRO A 392 45.28 38.45 -73.23
CA PRO A 392 44.84 37.87 -71.97
C PRO A 392 44.43 36.39 -72.14
N HIS A 393 44.63 35.59 -71.10
CA HIS A 393 44.13 34.22 -71.00
C HIS A 393 43.70 33.91 -69.55
N GLY A 394 43.10 32.73 -69.31
CA GLY A 394 42.62 32.32 -67.99
C GLY A 394 42.70 30.81 -67.77
N HIS A 395 42.37 30.38 -66.55
CA HIS A 395 42.41 28.98 -66.13
C HIS A 395 41.10 28.58 -65.45
N VAL A 396 40.77 27.29 -65.54
CA VAL A 396 39.73 26.67 -64.72
C VAL A 396 40.36 26.26 -63.39
N VAL A 397 39.69 26.59 -62.30
CA VAL A 397 40.08 26.18 -60.94
C VAL A 397 39.01 25.25 -60.41
N ILE A 398 39.41 24.06 -59.97
CA ILE A 398 38.55 23.06 -59.33
C ILE A 398 39.05 22.90 -57.90
N VAL A 399 38.13 22.94 -56.93
CA VAL A 399 38.40 22.63 -55.53
C VAL A 399 37.67 21.33 -55.22
N ASP A 400 38.44 20.26 -55.00
CA ASP A 400 37.90 18.95 -54.67
C ASP A 400 37.30 18.95 -53.25
N ALA A 401 36.34 18.05 -53.02
CA ALA A 401 35.72 17.89 -51.72
C ALA A 401 36.72 17.32 -50.70
N ASP A 402 36.73 17.88 -49.48
CA ASP A 402 37.56 17.42 -48.36
C ASP A 402 36.71 17.27 -47.09
N GLY A 403 36.86 16.16 -46.38
CA GLY A 403 36.11 15.87 -45.16
C GLY A 403 35.72 14.39 -44.98
N ASN A 404 35.11 14.10 -43.83
CA ASN A 404 34.56 12.79 -43.48
C ASN A 404 33.08 12.69 -43.87
N ALA A 405 32.50 11.49 -43.74
CA ALA A 405 31.07 11.26 -43.97
C ALA A 405 30.15 12.03 -43.01
N GLU A 406 30.63 12.34 -41.80
CA GLU A 406 29.90 13.09 -40.77
C GLU A 406 30.77 14.22 -40.20
N THR A 407 30.12 15.32 -39.83
CA THR A 407 30.73 16.43 -39.09
C THR A 407 30.70 16.12 -37.60
N THR A 408 31.84 15.70 -37.05
CA THR A 408 31.93 15.28 -35.65
C THR A 408 32.70 16.26 -34.77
N VAL A 409 32.32 16.33 -33.49
CA VAL A 409 33.18 16.82 -32.41
C VAL A 409 33.78 15.62 -31.66
N LYS A 410 34.83 15.84 -30.85
CA LYS A 410 35.32 14.78 -29.95
C LYS A 410 34.18 14.28 -29.07
N ASN A 411 33.91 12.98 -29.12
CA ASN A 411 32.81 12.33 -28.42
C ASN A 411 33.24 10.95 -27.87
N ILE A 412 32.46 10.42 -26.94
CA ILE A 412 32.61 9.06 -26.40
C ILE A 412 31.25 8.37 -26.54
N ALA A 413 31.24 7.13 -27.02
CA ALA A 413 30.03 6.35 -27.20
C ALA A 413 29.50 5.85 -25.85
N PHE A 414 28.22 6.14 -25.58
CA PHE A 414 27.43 5.58 -24.49
C PHE A 414 26.12 5.05 -25.06
N ASN A 415 25.55 4.02 -24.42
CA ASN A 415 24.21 3.57 -24.75
C ASN A 415 23.18 4.51 -24.11
N TYR A 416 22.28 5.07 -24.89
CA TYR A 416 21.15 5.79 -24.32
C TYR A 416 20.09 4.80 -23.82
N ILE A 417 19.82 4.84 -22.51
CA ILE A 417 18.76 4.07 -21.87
C ILE A 417 17.70 5.00 -21.28
N VAL A 418 16.52 4.47 -21.03
CA VAL A 418 15.40 5.17 -20.39
C VAL A 418 14.77 4.30 -19.31
N ARG A 419 14.39 4.90 -18.18
CA ARG A 419 13.64 4.23 -17.11
C ARG A 419 12.20 4.01 -17.54
N LEU A 420 11.64 2.83 -17.28
CA LEU A 420 10.30 2.46 -17.73
C LEU A 420 9.17 2.87 -16.76
N ALA A 421 9.40 2.83 -15.45
CA ALA A 421 8.40 3.10 -14.41
C ALA A 421 8.98 3.89 -13.22
#